data_AF-A0A8X7NE07-F1
#
_entry.id   AF-A0A8X7NE07-F1
#
_cell.length_a   1.000
_cell.length_b   1.000
_cell.length_c   1.000
_cell.angle_alpha   90.00
_cell.angle_beta   90.00
_cell.angle_gamma   90.00
#
_symmetry.space_group_name_H-M   'P 1'
#
loop_
_entity.id
_entity.type
_entity.pdbx_description
1 polymer ?
#
loop_
_entity_poly.entity_id
_entity_poly.type
_entity_poly.pdbx_seq_one_letter_code
_entity_poly.pdbx_strand_id
1 'polypeptide(L)'
;MAPRPLRRPAHIPPLSSLLQQPGYSTGGTTVPLSPSPHLVRPAEVVLLVDNVTTAAAKAEKGWNSGMVIGKQPHGRVTKLTGLVLKDTKGDAQSEETVSTSGLKTAVVHLLTSLPPTFPSTQDAWKHFALPTLSLGHSVRDDLPAWLDALSLASKQNLTIEFSLEGFGSVKDASPQAESDRLVSAQYEQVEELLSKSFSRDFELSQGGNQDGSESQGKEDPAARFVLDAFGSPPTHLTSTQLLRSPMLQEWAGFCSRIALHPRVFVKLSCPPQSLAKSGGSIKRMSSEDRAEFRRVIRIWIDAVLDALGEERLIFAATGLDVTSLPASAVLTSSSSLPEQAVQAVGGSDEGEGAAQTLGGSDAPGRAAKVGEEEDHLTEVELWYEIVREVLADIGIDALAMSKIFETNAMKLYGLP
;
A
#
# COMPACT_ATOMS: atom_id res chain seq x y z
N MET A 1 28.50 35.44 23.48
CA MET A 1 29.11 35.39 22.13
C MET A 1 28.07 34.86 21.17
N ALA A 2 27.60 35.66 20.21
CA ALA A 2 26.63 35.22 19.21
C ALA A 2 27.33 34.40 18.11
N PRO A 3 26.70 33.31 17.59
CA PRO A 3 27.31 32.48 16.56
C PRO A 3 27.38 33.25 15.23
N ARG A 4 28.54 33.19 14.58
CA ARG A 4 28.74 33.79 13.24
C ARG A 4 27.97 32.96 12.18
N PRO A 5 27.29 33.61 11.23
CA PRO A 5 26.62 32.90 10.13
C PRO A 5 27.65 32.27 9.20
N LEU A 6 27.45 30.99 8.87
CA LEU A 6 28.24 30.23 7.90
C LEU A 6 28.04 30.83 6.50
N ARG A 7 29.12 31.38 5.92
CA ARG A 7 29.15 31.81 4.52
C ARG A 7 29.12 30.59 3.61
N ARG A 8 28.15 30.53 2.69
CA ARG A 8 28.13 29.53 1.61
C ARG A 8 29.33 29.74 0.67
N PRO A 9 29.98 28.67 0.19
CA PRO A 9 31.04 28.77 -0.81
C PRO A 9 30.48 29.34 -2.13
N ALA A 10 31.15 30.36 -2.67
CA ALA A 10 30.63 31.25 -3.71
C ALA A 10 30.69 30.71 -5.16
N HIS A 11 30.96 29.42 -5.40
CA HIS A 11 31.18 28.93 -6.77
C HIS A 11 30.79 27.46 -6.96
N ILE A 12 29.53 27.12 -6.73
CA ILE A 12 28.95 25.90 -7.33
C ILE A 12 28.01 26.38 -8.44
N PRO A 13 28.34 26.14 -9.73
CA PRO A 13 27.43 26.48 -10.82
C PRO A 13 26.11 25.73 -10.65
N PRO A 14 24.97 26.34 -11.00
CA PRO A 14 23.67 25.69 -10.88
C PRO A 14 23.66 24.40 -11.73
N LEU A 15 23.19 23.30 -11.14
CA LEU A 15 23.07 21.97 -11.79
C LEU A 15 22.31 22.01 -13.12
N SER A 16 21.47 23.03 -13.34
CA SER A 16 20.78 23.27 -14.61
C SER A 16 21.71 23.64 -15.78
N SER A 17 22.94 24.10 -15.52
CA SER A 17 23.91 24.46 -16.58
C SER A 17 24.66 23.26 -17.16
N LEU A 18 24.70 22.12 -16.46
CA LEU A 18 25.34 20.89 -16.94
C LEU A 18 24.44 20.06 -17.87
N LEU A 19 23.12 20.24 -17.80
CA LEU A 19 22.14 19.49 -18.58
C LEU A 19 21.84 20.11 -19.97
N GLN A 20 22.40 21.27 -20.28
CA GLN A 20 22.10 22.00 -21.53
C GLN A 20 23.28 22.08 -22.51
N GLN A 21 24.37 21.33 -22.34
CA GLN A 21 25.44 21.31 -23.34
C GLN A 21 25.02 20.49 -24.58
N PRO A 22 24.83 21.12 -25.76
CA PRO A 22 24.56 20.41 -27.00
C PRO A 22 25.91 19.99 -27.58
N GLY A 23 26.29 18.71 -27.43
CA GLY A 23 27.58 18.26 -28.00
C GLY A 23 28.02 16.83 -27.71
N TYR A 24 27.42 16.11 -26.76
CA TYR A 24 27.74 14.69 -26.56
C TYR A 24 26.95 13.80 -27.54
N SER A 25 27.36 13.84 -28.80
CA SER A 25 27.10 12.77 -29.77
C SER A 25 28.11 11.64 -29.51
N THR A 26 27.89 10.84 -28.47
CA THR A 26 28.56 9.54 -28.35
C THR A 26 27.92 8.59 -29.36
N GLY A 27 28.70 8.21 -30.37
CA GLY A 27 28.23 7.31 -31.42
C GLY A 27 27.73 5.98 -30.87
N GLY A 28 26.61 5.53 -31.41
CA GLY A 28 26.35 4.11 -31.67
C GLY A 28 25.78 3.23 -30.58
N THR A 29 25.58 3.72 -29.35
CA THR A 29 24.85 2.96 -28.33
C THR A 29 23.68 3.79 -27.82
N THR A 30 22.49 3.52 -28.35
CA THR A 30 21.25 3.96 -27.72
C THR A 30 21.17 3.26 -26.38
N VAL A 31 21.69 3.88 -25.32
CA VAL A 31 21.37 3.47 -23.95
C VAL A 31 19.87 3.64 -23.85
N PRO A 32 19.09 2.55 -23.71
CA PRO A 32 17.65 2.69 -23.55
C PRO A 32 17.44 3.58 -22.33
N LEU A 33 16.83 4.75 -22.54
CA LEU A 33 16.40 5.59 -21.43
C LEU A 33 15.54 4.70 -20.54
N SER A 34 15.94 4.54 -19.27
CA SER A 34 15.12 3.83 -18.31
C SER A 34 13.71 4.41 -18.40
N PRO A 35 12.68 3.57 -18.51
CA PRO A 35 11.30 4.04 -18.61
C PRO A 35 11.06 5.04 -17.47
N SER A 36 10.40 6.15 -17.79
CA SER A 36 10.09 7.19 -16.80
C SER A 36 9.51 6.51 -15.56
N PRO A 37 10.00 6.80 -14.34
CA PRO A 37 9.64 6.05 -13.12
C PRO A 37 8.11 5.99 -12.88
N HIS A 38 7.37 7.00 -13.35
CA HIS A 38 5.90 7.03 -13.33
C HIS A 38 5.20 5.93 -14.15
N LEU A 39 5.91 5.24 -15.05
CA LEU A 39 5.39 4.14 -15.89
C LEU A 39 5.56 2.75 -15.25
N VAL A 40 6.29 2.66 -14.14
CA VAL A 40 6.48 1.41 -13.43
C VAL A 40 5.18 1.08 -12.70
N ARG A 41 4.48 0.07 -13.22
CA ARG A 41 3.34 -0.57 -12.54
C ARG A 41 3.74 -2.01 -12.22
N PRO A 42 3.39 -2.53 -11.04
CA PRO A 42 3.51 -3.94 -10.78
C PRO A 42 2.69 -4.72 -11.80
N ALA A 43 3.23 -5.86 -12.24
CA ALA A 43 2.51 -6.77 -13.13
C ALA A 43 1.35 -7.43 -12.40
N GLU A 44 1.53 -7.67 -11.11
CA GLU A 44 0.62 -8.44 -10.26
C GLU A 44 0.42 -7.71 -8.92
N VAL A 45 -0.80 -7.78 -8.36
CA VAL A 45 -1.19 -7.12 -7.11
C VAL A 45 -1.97 -8.08 -6.24
N VAL A 46 -1.74 -8.04 -4.93
CA VAL A 46 -2.59 -8.65 -3.92
C VAL A 46 -3.39 -7.56 -3.22
N LEU A 47 -4.71 -7.68 -3.22
CA LEU A 47 -5.59 -6.71 -2.56
C LEU A 47 -6.04 -7.22 -1.20
N LEU A 48 -5.83 -6.42 -0.16
CA LEU A 48 -6.39 -6.65 1.16
C LEU A 48 -7.63 -5.79 1.31
N VAL A 49 -8.78 -6.42 1.56
CA VAL A 49 -10.11 -5.82 1.49
C VAL A 49 -10.91 -6.16 2.74
N ASP A 50 -11.63 -5.19 3.28
CA ASP A 50 -12.54 -5.41 4.40
C ASP A 50 -13.93 -5.87 3.94
N ASN A 51 -14.52 -6.84 4.66
CA ASN A 51 -15.88 -7.36 4.50
C ASN A 51 -16.15 -8.21 3.23
N VAL A 52 -16.17 -9.53 3.42
CA VAL A 52 -16.39 -10.59 2.41
C VAL A 52 -17.75 -10.44 1.69
N THR A 53 -18.80 -10.05 2.42
CA THR A 53 -20.19 -10.39 2.03
C THR A 53 -20.73 -9.65 0.81
N THR A 54 -20.20 -8.46 0.51
CA THR A 54 -20.59 -7.69 -0.69
C THR A 54 -19.45 -7.52 -1.68
N ALA A 55 -18.20 -7.55 -1.20
CA ALA A 55 -17.01 -7.35 -2.02
C ALA A 55 -16.68 -8.60 -2.82
N ALA A 56 -16.62 -9.79 -2.21
CA ALA A 56 -16.17 -11.00 -2.92
C ALA A 56 -17.09 -11.38 -4.09
N ALA A 57 -18.41 -11.38 -3.89
CA ALA A 57 -19.37 -11.74 -4.93
C ALA A 57 -19.45 -10.71 -6.09
N LYS A 58 -19.21 -9.42 -5.82
CA LYS A 58 -19.15 -8.38 -6.86
C LYS A 58 -17.78 -8.31 -7.53
N ALA A 59 -16.72 -8.47 -6.75
CA ALA A 59 -15.35 -8.48 -7.23
C ALA A 59 -15.08 -9.71 -8.10
N GLU A 60 -15.60 -10.89 -7.78
CA GLU A 60 -15.45 -12.08 -8.63
C GLU A 60 -16.12 -11.90 -10.00
N LYS A 61 -17.34 -11.31 -10.05
CA LYS A 61 -18.02 -10.99 -11.31
C LYS A 61 -17.39 -9.84 -12.09
N GLY A 62 -16.83 -8.85 -11.40
CA GLY A 62 -16.10 -7.72 -12.01
C GLY A 62 -14.67 -8.08 -12.43
N TRP A 63 -14.01 -9.01 -11.74
CA TRP A 63 -12.61 -9.38 -11.95
C TRP A 63 -12.41 -10.48 -12.97
N ASN A 64 -13.31 -11.46 -13.06
CA ASN A 64 -13.21 -12.51 -14.06
C ASN A 64 -13.31 -11.97 -15.49
N SER A 65 -13.87 -10.77 -15.68
CA SER A 65 -13.87 -10.05 -16.97
C SER A 65 -12.64 -9.16 -17.19
N GLY A 66 -11.60 -9.28 -16.37
CA GLY A 66 -10.34 -8.56 -16.53
C GLY A 66 -10.44 -7.10 -16.10
N MET A 67 -10.66 -6.83 -14.81
CA MET A 67 -10.50 -5.48 -14.29
C MET A 67 -9.03 -5.08 -14.43
N VAL A 68 -8.79 -4.11 -15.30
CA VAL A 68 -7.48 -3.50 -15.50
C VAL A 68 -7.36 -2.39 -14.47
N ILE A 69 -6.55 -2.57 -13.41
CA ILE A 69 -6.22 -1.46 -12.52
C ILE A 69 -5.31 -0.48 -13.29
N GLY A 70 -5.98 0.48 -13.94
CA GLY A 70 -5.44 1.48 -14.87
C GLY A 70 -4.96 0.90 -16.21
N LYS A 71 -5.56 1.37 -17.31
CA LYS A 71 -5.11 1.02 -18.66
C LYS A 71 -3.80 1.74 -18.94
N GLN A 72 -2.71 1.00 -19.16
CA GLN A 72 -1.51 1.63 -19.70
C GLN A 72 -1.78 2.11 -21.14
N PRO A 73 -1.21 3.25 -21.57
CA PRO A 73 -1.25 3.68 -22.96
C PRO A 73 -0.61 2.68 -23.94
N HIS A 74 0.03 1.61 -23.45
CA HIS A 74 0.68 0.55 -24.24
C HIS A 74 0.08 -0.85 -23.99
N GLY A 75 -1.13 -0.93 -23.41
CA GLY A 75 -1.87 -2.19 -23.32
C GLY A 75 -1.39 -3.20 -22.28
N ARG A 76 -0.41 -2.88 -21.43
CA ARG A 76 -0.12 -3.72 -20.25
C ARG A 76 -1.17 -3.51 -19.19
N VAL A 77 -1.67 -4.63 -18.68
CA VAL A 77 -2.72 -4.71 -17.66
C VAL A 77 -2.06 -5.17 -16.36
N THR A 78 -2.23 -4.40 -15.27
CA THR A 78 -1.90 -4.89 -13.93
C THR A 78 -2.93 -5.94 -13.55
N LYS A 79 -2.47 -7.15 -13.24
CA LYS A 79 -3.29 -8.32 -12.91
C LYS A 79 -3.47 -8.43 -11.40
N LEU A 80 -4.65 -8.83 -10.95
CA LEU A 80 -4.85 -9.24 -9.57
C LEU A 80 -4.44 -10.71 -9.40
N THR A 81 -3.54 -10.99 -8.47
CA THR A 81 -3.07 -12.36 -8.17
C THR A 81 -3.60 -12.94 -6.88
N GLY A 82 -3.95 -12.08 -5.92
CA GLY A 82 -4.49 -12.53 -4.65
C GLY A 82 -5.46 -11.55 -4.01
N LEU A 83 -6.29 -12.11 -3.15
CA LEU A 83 -7.26 -11.38 -2.35
C LEU A 83 -7.15 -11.81 -0.90
N VAL A 84 -6.97 -10.86 0.00
CA VAL A 84 -7.02 -11.10 1.44
C VAL A 84 -8.29 -10.45 1.95
N LEU A 85 -9.19 -11.26 2.48
CA LEU A 85 -10.49 -10.81 2.93
C LEU A 85 -10.51 -10.72 4.45
N LYS A 86 -10.81 -9.55 5.00
CA LYS A 86 -11.07 -9.41 6.44
C LYS A 86 -12.51 -9.77 6.74
N ASP A 87 -12.72 -10.87 7.46
CA ASP A 87 -14.05 -11.27 7.91
C ASP A 87 -14.42 -10.50 9.18
N THR A 88 -15.53 -9.77 9.11
CA THR A 88 -16.06 -8.95 10.19
C THR A 88 -17.16 -9.65 10.98
N LYS A 89 -17.67 -10.79 10.51
CA LYS A 89 -18.68 -11.58 11.22
C LYS A 89 -17.99 -12.71 11.98
N GLY A 90 -18.14 -12.72 13.30
CA GLY A 90 -17.61 -13.78 14.18
C GLY A 90 -18.26 -15.16 13.99
N ASP A 91 -19.07 -15.37 12.95
CA ASP A 91 -19.71 -16.66 12.66
C ASP A 91 -18.75 -17.54 11.87
N ALA A 92 -17.84 -18.15 12.63
CA ALA A 92 -16.80 -19.12 12.29
C ALA A 92 -17.16 -20.29 11.35
N GLN A 93 -18.39 -20.41 10.85
CA GLN A 93 -18.91 -21.67 10.33
C GLN A 93 -19.17 -21.74 8.82
N SER A 94 -18.94 -20.68 8.05
CA SER A 94 -19.08 -20.75 6.59
C SER A 94 -17.71 -20.90 5.90
N GLU A 95 -17.15 -22.11 5.95
CA GLU A 95 -16.16 -22.55 4.96
C GLU A 95 -16.86 -22.83 3.62
N GLU A 96 -17.40 -21.80 2.99
CA GLU A 96 -17.80 -21.92 1.58
C GLU A 96 -16.55 -21.67 0.74
N THR A 97 -15.95 -22.77 0.29
CA THR A 97 -14.81 -22.78 -0.64
C THR A 97 -15.26 -22.20 -1.99
N VAL A 98 -15.17 -20.88 -2.13
CA VAL A 98 -15.30 -20.18 -3.42
C VAL A 98 -14.06 -20.48 -4.26
N SER A 99 -13.99 -21.69 -4.81
CA SER A 99 -12.94 -22.12 -5.73
C SER A 99 -13.51 -22.18 -7.15
N THR A 100 -13.60 -21.03 -7.81
CA THR A 100 -13.96 -21.03 -9.25
C THR A 100 -13.08 -20.16 -10.16
N SER A 101 -12.12 -19.36 -9.65
CA SER A 101 -11.41 -18.36 -10.48
C SER A 101 -9.87 -18.41 -10.50
N GLY A 102 -9.20 -19.34 -9.81
CA GLY A 102 -7.73 -19.38 -9.78
C GLY A 102 -7.06 -18.20 -9.04
N LEU A 103 -7.87 -17.29 -8.47
CA LEU A 103 -7.43 -16.26 -7.54
C LEU A 103 -7.04 -16.91 -6.21
N LYS A 104 -5.90 -16.50 -5.66
CA LYS A 104 -5.43 -16.97 -4.36
C LYS A 104 -6.12 -16.15 -3.27
N THR A 105 -6.80 -16.80 -2.33
CA THR A 105 -7.54 -16.10 -1.28
C THR A 105 -7.03 -16.48 0.10
N ALA A 106 -6.82 -15.48 0.95
CA ALA A 106 -6.61 -15.64 2.39
C ALA A 106 -7.72 -14.92 3.16
N VAL A 107 -8.11 -15.46 4.31
CA VAL A 107 -9.10 -14.84 5.19
C VAL A 107 -8.42 -14.40 6.48
N VAL A 108 -8.67 -13.15 6.88
CA VAL A 108 -8.22 -12.55 8.13
C VAL A 108 -9.41 -12.46 9.07
N HIS A 109 -9.37 -13.20 10.16
CA HIS A 109 -10.47 -13.28 11.11
C HIS A 109 -10.38 -12.15 12.14
N LEU A 110 -11.45 -11.34 12.27
CA LEU A 110 -11.52 -10.32 13.30
C LEU A 110 -11.79 -10.96 14.68
N LEU A 111 -10.87 -10.77 15.60
CA LEU A 111 -11.06 -11.11 17.01
C LEU A 111 -11.90 -10.04 17.69
N THR A 112 -12.61 -10.41 18.76
CA THR A 112 -13.53 -9.52 19.48
C THR A 112 -13.07 -9.15 20.88
N SER A 113 -11.98 -9.76 21.37
CA SER A 113 -11.47 -9.55 22.74
C SER A 113 -10.02 -9.09 22.76
N LEU A 114 -9.69 -8.30 23.79
CA LEU A 114 -8.34 -7.93 24.18
C LEU A 114 -8.16 -8.33 25.66
N PRO A 115 -7.14 -9.11 26.04
CA PRO A 115 -6.20 -9.84 25.17
C PRO A 115 -6.90 -10.83 24.21
N PRO A 116 -6.28 -11.18 23.08
CA PRO A 116 -6.85 -12.11 22.12
C PRO A 116 -6.87 -13.53 22.67
N THR A 117 -7.92 -14.28 22.34
CA THR A 117 -7.96 -15.74 22.52
C THR A 117 -7.94 -16.39 21.14
N PHE A 118 -6.95 -17.25 20.89
CA PHE A 118 -6.80 -17.94 19.61
C PHE A 118 -7.42 -19.34 19.69
N PRO A 119 -8.08 -19.82 18.62
CA PRO A 119 -8.61 -21.18 18.58
C PRO A 119 -7.47 -22.19 18.67
N SER A 120 -7.70 -23.28 19.40
CA SER A 120 -6.71 -24.34 19.63
C SER A 120 -6.61 -25.35 18.48
N THR A 121 -7.59 -25.39 17.58
CA THR A 121 -7.70 -26.36 16.47
C THR A 121 -6.90 -25.91 15.24
N GLN A 122 -6.12 -26.85 14.67
CA GLN A 122 -4.97 -26.58 13.81
C GLN A 122 -5.22 -26.22 12.34
N ASP A 123 -6.42 -26.37 11.78
CA ASP A 123 -6.45 -26.66 10.33
C ASP A 123 -6.95 -25.58 9.36
N ALA A 124 -7.42 -24.40 9.80
CA ALA A 124 -7.95 -23.42 8.83
C ALA A 124 -7.40 -21.99 8.95
N TRP A 125 -7.17 -21.46 10.16
CA TRP A 125 -7.02 -20.02 10.33
C TRP A 125 -5.61 -19.63 10.72
N LYS A 126 -4.91 -18.96 9.81
CA LYS A 126 -3.54 -18.47 10.03
C LYS A 126 -3.45 -16.97 10.26
N HIS A 127 -4.52 -16.22 10.05
CA HIS A 127 -4.48 -14.76 10.04
C HIS A 127 -5.61 -14.17 10.85
N PHE A 128 -5.25 -13.30 11.79
CA PHE A 128 -6.17 -12.69 12.74
C PHE A 128 -5.94 -11.18 12.77
N ALA A 129 -7.02 -10.41 12.81
CA ALA A 129 -6.99 -9.00 13.12
C ALA A 129 -7.49 -8.77 14.53
N LEU A 130 -6.75 -8.01 15.32
CA LEU A 130 -7.18 -7.61 16.64
C LEU A 130 -8.25 -6.52 16.54
N PRO A 131 -9.14 -6.41 17.55
CA PRO A 131 -9.88 -5.17 17.77
C PRO A 131 -8.93 -3.97 17.80
N THR A 132 -9.42 -2.80 17.39
CA THR A 132 -8.65 -1.56 17.56
C THR A 132 -8.30 -1.37 19.02
N LEU A 133 -7.01 -1.21 19.29
CA LEU A 133 -6.51 -0.90 20.61
C LEU A 133 -6.93 0.54 20.93
N SER A 134 -7.90 0.70 21.83
CA SER A 134 -8.43 2.02 22.18
C SER A 134 -7.42 2.82 23.00
N LEU A 135 -7.43 4.13 22.86
CA LEU A 135 -6.69 5.02 23.74
C LEU A 135 -7.13 4.83 25.19
N GLY A 136 -6.17 4.66 26.09
CA GLY A 136 -6.41 4.39 27.50
C GLY A 136 -6.54 2.91 27.90
N HIS A 137 -6.62 1.97 26.94
CA HIS A 137 -6.43 0.55 27.28
C HIS A 137 -4.98 0.32 27.73
N SER A 138 -4.79 -0.30 28.89
CA SER A 138 -3.48 -0.63 29.45
C SER A 138 -3.12 -2.09 29.16
N VAL A 139 -2.35 -2.32 28.10
CA VAL A 139 -1.72 -3.62 27.79
C VAL A 139 -0.87 -4.10 28.97
N ARG A 140 -0.32 -3.18 29.78
CA ARG A 140 0.48 -3.51 30.96
C ARG A 140 -0.32 -4.26 32.03
N ASP A 141 -1.60 -3.92 32.18
CA ASP A 141 -2.46 -4.50 33.22
C ASP A 141 -2.74 -5.98 32.92
N ASP A 142 -2.86 -6.33 31.63
CA ASP A 142 -3.10 -7.69 31.13
C ASP A 142 -1.87 -8.32 30.46
N LEU A 143 -0.67 -7.79 30.73
CA LEU A 143 0.55 -8.17 30.00
C LEU A 143 0.85 -9.67 30.03
N PRO A 144 0.71 -10.41 31.15
CA PRO A 144 0.93 -11.85 31.15
C PRO A 144 0.02 -12.61 30.18
N ALA A 145 -1.27 -12.24 30.13
CA ALA A 145 -2.25 -12.86 29.25
C ALA A 145 -1.97 -12.54 27.78
N TRP A 146 -1.54 -11.31 27.47
CA TRP A 146 -1.05 -10.94 26.14
C TRP A 146 0.14 -11.80 25.72
N LEU A 147 1.15 -11.95 26.59
CA LEU A 147 2.34 -12.74 26.28
C LEU A 147 2.03 -14.23 26.09
N ASP A 148 1.06 -14.78 26.82
CA ASP A 148 0.60 -16.15 26.63
C ASP A 148 -0.11 -16.32 25.29
N ALA A 149 -0.97 -15.37 24.91
CA ALA A 149 -1.65 -15.37 23.63
C ALA A 149 -0.67 -15.24 22.45
N LEU A 150 0.30 -14.33 22.53
CA LEU A 150 1.32 -14.17 21.48
C LEU A 150 2.25 -15.39 21.40
N SER A 151 2.58 -16.03 22.52
CA SER A 151 3.34 -17.28 22.51
C SER A 151 2.56 -18.42 21.84
N LEU A 152 1.25 -18.52 22.07
CA LEU A 152 0.39 -19.47 21.36
C LEU A 152 0.36 -19.19 19.86
N ALA A 153 0.20 -17.92 19.48
CA ALA A 153 0.24 -17.50 18.09
C ALA A 153 1.57 -17.81 17.42
N SER A 154 2.67 -17.69 18.15
CA SER A 154 4.02 -18.02 17.66
C SER A 154 4.14 -19.51 17.37
N LYS A 155 3.72 -20.37 18.31
CA LYS A 155 3.67 -21.84 18.12
C LYS A 155 2.81 -22.27 16.93
N GLN A 156 1.79 -21.49 16.60
CA GLN A 156 0.88 -21.75 15.49
C GLN A 156 1.27 -21.01 14.19
N ASN A 157 2.38 -20.25 14.17
CA ASN A 157 2.84 -19.43 13.04
C ASN A 157 1.73 -18.49 12.50
N LEU A 158 1.02 -17.83 13.42
CA LEU A 158 -0.08 -16.93 13.07
C LEU A 158 0.43 -15.56 12.61
N THR A 159 -0.35 -14.92 11.75
CA THR A 159 -0.23 -13.49 11.44
C THR A 159 -1.25 -12.72 12.26
N ILE A 160 -0.78 -11.74 13.03
CA ILE A 160 -1.62 -10.89 13.90
C ILE A 160 -1.54 -9.44 13.42
N GLU A 161 -2.69 -8.86 13.13
CA GLU A 161 -2.80 -7.45 12.74
C GLU A 161 -3.22 -6.59 13.93
N PHE A 162 -2.42 -5.57 14.22
CA PHE A 162 -2.72 -4.53 15.19
C PHE A 162 -3.37 -3.35 14.47
N SER A 163 -4.55 -2.96 14.96
CA SER A 163 -5.17 -1.69 14.63
C SER A 163 -4.97 -0.75 15.82
N LEU A 164 -4.29 0.37 15.58
CA LEU A 164 -3.96 1.35 16.61
C LEU A 164 -4.84 2.59 16.44
N GLU A 165 -5.30 3.14 17.55
CA GLU A 165 -6.04 4.40 17.55
C GLU A 165 -5.06 5.57 17.50
N GLY A 166 -5.11 6.35 16.42
CA GLY A 166 -4.12 7.37 16.12
C GLY A 166 -4.52 8.77 16.55
N PHE A 167 -3.62 9.71 16.31
CA PHE A 167 -3.86 11.12 16.53
C PHE A 167 -5.11 11.61 15.78
N GLY A 168 -6.01 12.30 16.49
CA GLY A 168 -7.26 12.84 15.92
C GLY A 168 -8.44 11.88 15.94
N SER A 169 -8.30 10.69 16.55
CA SER A 169 -9.42 9.76 16.75
C SER A 169 -10.35 10.20 17.90
N VAL A 170 -9.79 10.84 18.93
CA VAL A 170 -10.56 11.38 20.06
C VAL A 170 -11.33 12.62 19.60
N LYS A 171 -12.64 12.45 19.40
CA LYS A 171 -13.56 13.54 19.04
C LYS A 171 -14.03 14.36 20.25
N ASP A 172 -13.82 13.82 21.45
CA ASP A 172 -14.29 14.43 22.69
C ASP A 172 -13.37 15.58 23.12
N ALA A 173 -13.95 16.54 23.87
CA ALA A 173 -13.34 17.79 24.31
C ALA A 173 -12.13 17.64 25.26
N SER A 174 -11.50 16.46 25.31
CA SER A 174 -10.22 16.29 25.99
C SER A 174 -9.19 17.27 25.40
N PRO A 175 -8.34 17.87 26.23
CA PRO A 175 -7.25 18.70 25.73
C PRO A 175 -6.39 17.90 24.75
N GLN A 176 -6.01 18.49 23.61
CA GLN A 176 -5.14 17.85 22.60
C GLN A 176 -3.90 17.20 23.23
N ALA A 177 -3.31 17.85 24.24
CA ALA A 177 -2.14 17.34 24.96
C ALA A 177 -2.39 16.01 25.70
N GLU A 178 -3.63 15.75 26.15
CA GLU A 178 -4.00 14.47 26.75
C GLU A 178 -4.11 13.38 25.70
N SER A 179 -4.75 13.66 24.56
CA SER A 179 -4.80 12.72 23.43
C SER A 179 -3.40 12.36 22.94
N ASP A 180 -2.51 13.35 22.80
CA ASP A 180 -1.14 13.13 22.36
C ASP A 180 -0.42 12.19 23.33
N ARG A 181 -0.51 12.46 24.65
CA ARG A 181 0.07 11.60 25.69
C ARG A 181 -0.48 10.17 25.67
N LEU A 182 -1.77 9.98 25.39
CA LEU A 182 -2.38 8.66 25.30
C LEU A 182 -1.88 7.89 24.08
N VAL A 183 -1.67 8.56 22.94
CA VAL A 183 -1.07 7.95 21.74
C VAL A 183 0.38 7.55 22.02
N SER A 184 1.19 8.42 22.64
CA SER A 184 2.54 8.10 23.10
C SER A 184 2.57 6.82 23.95
N ALA A 185 1.68 6.77 24.95
CA ALA A 185 1.58 5.65 25.87
C ALA A 185 1.14 4.36 25.15
N GLN A 186 0.28 4.45 24.14
CA GLN A 186 -0.11 3.31 23.32
C GLN A 186 1.09 2.76 22.52
N TYR A 187 1.89 3.63 21.89
CA TYR A 187 3.09 3.22 21.17
C TYR A 187 4.10 2.51 22.07
N GLU A 188 4.38 3.06 23.26
CA GLU A 188 5.26 2.43 24.25
C GLU A 188 4.77 1.04 24.67
N GLN A 189 3.45 0.88 24.86
CA GLN A 189 2.85 -0.40 25.26
C GLN A 189 2.96 -1.46 24.17
N VAL A 190 2.73 -1.10 22.91
CA VAL A 190 2.89 -2.01 21.77
C VAL A 190 4.36 -2.41 21.61
N GLU A 191 5.27 -1.46 21.72
CA GLU A 191 6.72 -1.72 21.67
C GLU A 191 7.17 -2.66 22.80
N GLU A 192 6.71 -2.41 24.03
CA GLU A 192 7.02 -3.24 25.19
C GLU A 192 6.46 -4.67 25.00
N LEU A 193 5.23 -4.79 24.52
CA LEU A 193 4.57 -6.07 24.26
C LEU A 193 5.35 -6.90 23.22
N LEU A 194 5.66 -6.29 22.07
CA LEU A 194 6.38 -6.97 20.99
C LEU A 194 7.80 -7.36 21.43
N SER A 195 8.51 -6.47 22.12
CA SER A 195 9.86 -6.75 22.64
C SER A 195 9.85 -7.92 23.64
N LYS A 196 8.90 -7.93 24.58
CA LYS A 196 8.78 -9.02 25.57
C LYS A 196 8.33 -10.33 24.93
N SER A 197 7.43 -10.28 23.95
CA SER A 197 7.03 -11.45 23.17
C SER A 197 8.21 -12.06 22.45
N PHE A 198 9.05 -11.24 21.81
CA PHE A 198 10.25 -11.70 21.10
C PHE A 198 11.25 -12.37 22.04
N SER A 199 11.58 -11.71 23.17
CA SER A 199 12.52 -12.26 24.16
C SER A 199 12.03 -13.61 24.69
N ARG A 200 10.72 -13.73 24.98
CA ARG A 200 10.13 -14.98 25.47
C ARG A 200 10.23 -16.10 24.43
N ASP A 201 9.91 -15.81 23.16
CA ASP A 201 10.06 -16.80 22.09
C ASP A 201 11.52 -17.21 21.88
N PHE A 202 12.44 -16.25 21.98
CA PHE A 202 13.87 -16.50 21.87
C PHE A 202 14.39 -17.43 22.98
N GLU A 203 14.01 -17.17 24.23
CA GLU A 203 14.36 -18.03 25.38
C GLU A 203 13.81 -19.45 25.22
N LEU A 204 12.57 -19.59 24.75
CA LEU A 204 11.96 -20.90 24.46
C LEU A 204 12.70 -21.64 23.35
N SER A 205 13.20 -20.94 22.33
CA SER A 205 13.95 -21.55 21.23
C SER A 205 15.34 -22.04 21.65
N GLN A 206 16.02 -21.34 22.57
CA GLN A 206 17.36 -21.72 23.04
C GLN A 206 17.33 -22.90 24.03
N GLY A 207 16.25 -23.05 24.81
CA GLY A 207 16.14 -24.13 25.79
C GLY A 207 16.01 -25.55 25.20
N GLY A 208 15.66 -25.66 23.92
CA GLY A 208 15.26 -26.95 23.30
C GLY A 208 16.37 -27.75 22.62
N ASN A 209 17.46 -27.12 22.16
CA ASN A 209 18.49 -27.79 21.34
C ASN A 209 19.90 -27.41 21.82
N GLN A 210 20.44 -28.15 22.79
CA GLN A 210 21.88 -28.11 23.13
C GLN A 210 22.75 -28.93 22.15
N ASP A 211 22.14 -29.71 21.26
CA ASP A 211 22.85 -30.43 20.21
C ASP A 211 23.12 -29.48 19.04
N GLY A 212 24.35 -28.95 18.98
CA GLY A 212 24.84 -27.90 18.07
C GLY A 212 24.83 -28.24 16.58
N SER A 213 23.71 -28.73 16.05
CA SER A 213 23.45 -28.87 14.63
C SER A 213 22.96 -27.53 14.08
N GLU A 214 23.83 -26.86 13.32
CA GLU A 214 23.46 -25.68 12.52
C GLU A 214 22.42 -26.09 11.47
N SER A 215 21.15 -25.98 11.83
CA SER A 215 20.03 -26.20 10.92
C SER A 215 19.93 -25.00 9.97
N GLN A 216 20.71 -25.01 8.89
CA GLN A 216 20.63 -23.97 7.86
C GLN A 216 19.24 -23.96 7.20
N GLY A 217 18.52 -22.84 7.33
CA GLY A 217 17.52 -22.40 6.35
C GLY A 217 16.06 -22.78 6.58
N LYS A 218 15.69 -23.37 7.73
CA LYS A 218 14.25 -23.55 8.02
C LYS A 218 13.67 -22.22 8.50
N GLU A 219 12.64 -21.71 7.81
CA GLU A 219 11.92 -20.50 8.22
C GLU A 219 11.51 -20.62 9.69
N ASP A 220 11.82 -19.58 10.47
CA ASP A 220 11.51 -19.52 11.90
C ASP A 220 9.98 -19.54 12.07
N PRO A 221 9.40 -20.62 12.63
CA PRO A 221 7.96 -20.84 12.68
C PRO A 221 7.35 -20.00 13.80
N ALA A 222 7.34 -18.69 13.61
CA ALA A 222 6.99 -17.75 14.65
C ALA A 222 6.00 -16.69 14.17
N ALA A 223 5.29 -16.09 15.12
CA ALA A 223 4.22 -15.16 14.80
C ALA A 223 4.73 -13.96 14.01
N ARG A 224 3.93 -13.52 13.05
CA ARG A 224 4.17 -12.32 12.26
C ARG A 224 3.21 -11.23 12.69
N PHE A 225 3.70 -10.01 12.81
CA PHE A 225 2.93 -8.89 13.31
C PHE A 225 2.76 -7.87 12.20
N VAL A 226 1.56 -7.31 12.06
CA VAL A 226 1.24 -6.33 11.04
C VAL A 226 0.63 -5.10 11.69
N LEU A 227 1.19 -3.92 11.46
CA LEU A 227 0.56 -2.67 11.87
C LEU A 227 -0.30 -2.15 10.72
N ASP A 228 -1.61 -2.02 10.97
CA ASP A 228 -2.54 -1.46 10.01
C ASP A 228 -2.42 0.07 9.93
N ALA A 229 -2.84 0.66 8.82
CA ALA A 229 -2.93 2.10 8.58
C ALA A 229 -1.66 2.87 8.95
N PHE A 230 -0.49 2.43 8.46
CA PHE A 230 0.82 3.03 8.76
C PHE A 230 1.19 3.07 10.26
N GLY A 231 0.53 2.27 11.11
CA GLY A 231 0.72 2.38 12.56
C GLY A 231 0.13 3.67 13.16
N SER A 232 -0.92 4.21 12.53
CA SER A 232 -1.69 5.37 13.00
C SER A 232 -0.92 6.71 13.03
N PRO A 233 -0.48 7.23 11.87
CA PRO A 233 0.26 8.48 11.77
C PRO A 233 -0.62 9.70 12.12
N PRO A 234 -0.03 10.90 12.33
CA PRO A 234 -0.79 12.12 12.50
C PRO A 234 -1.57 12.49 11.22
N THR A 235 -2.90 12.45 11.30
CA THR A 235 -3.79 12.63 10.14
C THR A 235 -4.31 14.07 9.97
N HIS A 236 -4.52 14.81 11.05
CA HIS A 236 -5.21 16.11 11.01
C HIS A 236 -4.32 17.30 10.59
N LEU A 237 -3.07 17.06 10.18
CA LEU A 237 -2.09 18.09 9.86
C LEU A 237 -1.86 18.20 8.35
N THR A 238 -1.69 19.42 7.85
CA THR A 238 -1.17 19.65 6.49
C THR A 238 0.29 19.20 6.39
N SER A 239 0.78 18.89 5.20
CA SER A 239 2.17 18.51 4.92
C SER A 239 3.18 19.50 5.52
N THR A 240 2.91 20.81 5.41
CA THR A 240 3.79 21.85 5.95
C THR A 240 3.83 21.89 7.48
N GLN A 241 2.69 21.63 8.14
CA GLN A 241 2.59 21.52 9.59
C GLN A 241 3.19 20.22 10.08
N LEU A 242 2.92 19.11 9.38
CA LEU A 242 3.35 17.77 9.71
C LEU A 242 4.88 17.68 9.80
N LEU A 243 5.60 18.25 8.83
CA LEU A 243 7.08 18.28 8.82
C LEU A 243 7.71 18.98 10.04
N ARG A 244 6.95 19.84 10.74
CA ARG A 244 7.41 20.58 11.93
C ARG A 244 6.78 20.05 13.21
N SER A 245 5.91 19.06 13.11
CA SER A 245 5.10 18.59 14.22
C SER A 245 5.92 17.64 15.11
N PRO A 246 5.89 17.81 16.44
CA PRO A 246 6.45 16.82 17.36
C PRO A 246 5.75 15.45 17.21
N MET A 247 4.48 15.44 16.78
CA MET A 247 3.70 14.21 16.57
C MET A 247 4.27 13.35 15.44
N LEU A 248 4.79 14.00 14.38
CA LEU A 248 5.47 13.28 13.30
C LEU A 248 6.78 12.66 13.82
N GLN A 249 7.55 13.41 14.61
CA GLN A 249 8.83 12.94 15.16
C GLN A 249 8.61 11.76 16.10
N GLU A 250 7.57 11.82 16.92
CA GLU A 250 7.18 10.75 17.81
C GLU A 250 6.74 9.49 17.05
N TRP A 251 5.82 9.62 16.09
CA TRP A 251 5.37 8.50 15.27
C TRP A 251 6.50 7.90 14.42
N ALA A 252 7.35 8.73 13.83
CA ALA A 252 8.53 8.24 13.10
C ALA A 252 9.50 7.53 14.04
N GLY A 253 9.72 8.06 15.24
CA GLY A 253 10.52 7.41 16.28
C GLY A 253 9.93 6.05 16.71
N PHE A 254 8.60 5.95 16.82
CA PHE A 254 7.91 4.68 17.02
C PHE A 254 8.20 3.70 15.86
N CYS A 255 8.05 4.14 14.60
CA CYS A 255 8.37 3.34 13.42
C CYS A 255 9.82 2.81 13.44
N SER A 256 10.79 3.65 13.80
CA SER A 256 12.20 3.23 13.92
C SER A 256 12.41 2.19 15.02
N ARG A 257 11.72 2.29 16.16
CA ARG A 257 11.86 1.32 17.26
C ARG A 257 11.20 -0.02 16.95
N ILE A 258 10.00 -0.03 16.38
CA ILE A 258 9.36 -1.28 15.94
C ILE A 258 10.11 -1.95 14.79
N ALA A 259 10.85 -1.20 13.97
CA ALA A 259 11.66 -1.75 12.89
C ALA A 259 12.80 -2.63 13.39
N LEU A 260 13.20 -2.52 14.66
CA LEU A 260 14.15 -3.43 15.31
C LEU A 260 13.57 -4.83 15.50
N HIS A 261 12.24 -4.97 15.44
CA HIS A 261 11.56 -6.25 15.51
C HIS A 261 11.46 -6.87 14.10
N PRO A 262 12.18 -7.97 13.81
CA PRO A 262 12.31 -8.48 12.44
C PRO A 262 11.00 -9.04 11.85
N ARG A 263 10.02 -9.36 12.71
CA ARG A 263 8.72 -9.95 12.34
C ARG A 263 7.58 -8.94 12.20
N VAL A 264 7.87 -7.63 12.26
CA VAL A 264 6.86 -6.56 12.12
C VAL A 264 6.80 -6.08 10.68
N PHE A 265 5.59 -6.03 10.13
CA PHE A 265 5.25 -5.48 8.83
C PHE A 265 4.32 -4.26 9.01
N VAL A 266 4.29 -3.37 8.03
CA VAL A 266 3.39 -2.21 8.01
C VAL A 266 2.52 -2.24 6.76
N LYS A 267 1.21 -2.08 6.94
CA LYS A 267 0.26 -1.90 5.84
C LYS A 267 0.19 -0.43 5.43
N LEU A 268 0.32 -0.21 4.13
CA LEU A 268 0.05 1.06 3.45
C LEU A 268 -1.46 1.12 3.10
N SER A 269 -2.31 0.97 4.11
CA SER A 269 -3.76 1.15 4.00
C SER A 269 -4.15 2.60 4.17
N CYS A 270 -5.27 3.00 3.57
CA CYS A 270 -5.78 4.34 3.75
C CYS A 270 -6.07 4.55 5.25
N PRO A 271 -5.50 5.58 5.89
CA PRO A 271 -5.82 5.86 7.28
C PRO A 271 -7.32 6.14 7.42
N PRO A 272 -7.91 5.85 8.59
CA PRO A 272 -9.31 6.14 8.84
C PRO A 272 -9.63 7.63 8.61
N GLN A 273 -10.91 7.90 8.32
CA GLN A 273 -11.53 9.05 7.65
C GLN A 273 -11.14 10.49 8.10
N SER A 274 -10.25 10.67 9.08
CA SER A 274 -9.91 11.96 9.68
C SER A 274 -9.10 12.93 8.80
N LEU A 275 -8.46 12.47 7.70
CA LEU A 275 -7.79 13.38 6.74
C LEU A 275 -8.72 14.07 5.78
N ALA A 276 -9.80 13.40 5.41
CA ALA A 276 -10.71 13.89 4.40
C ALA A 276 -11.72 14.83 5.07
N LYS A 277 -11.47 16.14 4.99
CA LYS A 277 -12.51 17.17 5.23
C LYS A 277 -13.81 16.85 4.45
N SER A 278 -13.69 16.11 3.35
CA SER A 278 -14.75 15.60 2.47
C SER A 278 -15.53 14.37 3.00
N GLY A 279 -15.42 14.04 4.29
CA GLY A 279 -16.19 12.93 4.88
C GLY A 279 -15.63 11.56 4.51
N GLY A 280 -14.31 11.41 4.55
CA GLY A 280 -13.63 10.13 4.36
C GLY A 280 -13.34 9.72 2.92
N SER A 281 -13.95 10.36 1.91
CA SER A 281 -13.79 9.89 0.53
C SER A 281 -12.75 10.66 -0.28
N ILE A 282 -11.80 9.92 -0.87
CA ILE A 282 -10.72 10.45 -1.71
C ILE A 282 -11.31 11.02 -3.01
N LYS A 283 -12.35 10.38 -3.55
CA LYS A 283 -13.03 10.81 -4.79
C LYS A 283 -13.70 12.17 -4.67
N ARG A 284 -14.05 12.59 -3.45
CA ARG A 284 -14.70 13.88 -3.17
C ARG A 284 -13.71 15.00 -2.87
N MET A 285 -12.41 14.72 -2.86
CA MET A 285 -11.38 15.74 -2.60
C MET A 285 -11.25 16.69 -3.80
N SER A 286 -11.05 17.98 -3.53
CA SER A 286 -10.63 18.90 -4.58
C SER A 286 -9.25 18.50 -5.11
N SER A 287 -8.89 18.95 -6.31
CA SER A 287 -7.55 18.69 -6.85
C SER A 287 -6.44 19.23 -5.94
N GLU A 288 -6.68 20.34 -5.24
CA GLU A 288 -5.73 20.92 -4.29
C GLU A 288 -5.62 20.06 -3.03
N ASP A 289 -6.75 19.64 -2.46
CA ASP A 289 -6.77 18.76 -1.27
C ASP A 289 -6.12 17.40 -1.57
N ARG A 290 -6.35 16.85 -2.76
CA ARG A 290 -5.75 15.58 -3.17
C ARG A 290 -4.24 15.71 -3.39
N ALA A 291 -3.77 16.83 -3.96
CA ALA A 291 -2.34 17.11 -4.07
C ALA A 291 -1.70 17.25 -2.68
N GLU A 292 -2.38 17.91 -1.75
CA GLU A 292 -1.94 18.04 -0.36
C GLU A 292 -1.92 16.69 0.36
N PHE A 293 -2.97 15.88 0.20
CA PHE A 293 -3.06 14.52 0.72
C PHE A 293 -1.90 13.67 0.21
N ARG A 294 -1.59 13.72 -1.08
CA ARG A 294 -0.43 13.02 -1.66
C ARG A 294 0.90 13.44 -1.02
N ARG A 295 1.10 14.73 -0.74
CA ARG A 295 2.31 15.21 -0.02
C ARG A 295 2.39 14.65 1.39
N VAL A 296 1.26 14.57 2.08
CA VAL A 296 1.16 13.96 3.42
C VAL A 296 1.49 12.47 3.37
N ILE A 297 0.89 11.72 2.45
CA ILE A 297 1.18 10.28 2.23
C ILE A 297 2.67 10.07 1.95
N ARG A 298 3.29 10.93 1.13
CA ARG A 298 4.74 10.88 0.87
C ARG A 298 5.56 10.98 2.14
N ILE A 299 5.25 11.93 3.02
CA ILE A 299 5.98 12.09 4.29
C ILE A 299 5.89 10.82 5.14
N TRP A 300 4.73 10.17 5.18
CA TRP A 300 4.59 8.92 5.92
C TRP A 300 5.31 7.76 5.26
N ILE A 301 5.16 7.59 3.94
CA ILE A 301 5.85 6.54 3.19
C ILE A 301 7.36 6.68 3.34
N ASP A 302 7.92 7.88 3.21
CA ASP A 302 9.35 8.15 3.43
C ASP A 302 9.80 7.67 4.82
N ALA A 303 9.04 7.97 5.87
CA ALA A 303 9.39 7.58 7.24
C ALA A 303 9.31 6.06 7.48
N VAL A 304 8.26 5.37 7.00
CA VAL A 304 8.14 3.91 7.18
C VAL A 304 9.11 3.16 6.29
N LEU A 305 9.43 3.68 5.10
CA LEU A 305 10.40 3.10 4.20
C LEU A 305 11.83 3.20 4.76
N ASP A 306 12.20 4.36 5.31
CA ASP A 306 13.49 4.57 5.98
C ASP A 306 13.66 3.64 7.20
N ALA A 307 12.60 3.46 7.98
CA ALA A 307 12.64 2.60 9.16
C ALA A 307 12.59 1.10 8.82
N LEU A 308 11.62 0.65 8.03
CA LEU A 308 11.34 -0.77 7.84
C LEU A 308 11.99 -1.37 6.58
N GLY A 309 12.24 -0.56 5.55
CA GLY A 309 12.62 -1.01 4.22
C GLY A 309 11.46 -1.62 3.43
N GLU A 310 11.66 -1.77 2.12
CA GLU A 310 10.67 -2.29 1.16
C GLU A 310 10.20 -3.72 1.43
N GLU A 311 11.00 -4.54 2.11
CA GLU A 311 10.70 -5.96 2.42
C GLU A 311 9.59 -6.14 3.45
N ARG A 312 9.21 -5.06 4.15
CA ARG A 312 8.27 -5.11 5.28
C ARG A 312 7.07 -4.20 5.11
N LEU A 313 6.89 -3.63 3.92
CA LEU A 313 5.72 -2.83 3.57
C LEU A 313 4.75 -3.62 2.71
N ILE A 314 3.45 -3.45 2.93
CA ILE A 314 2.41 -4.15 2.19
C ILE A 314 1.33 -3.15 1.78
N PHE A 315 1.02 -3.06 0.49
CA PHE A 315 -0.13 -2.28 0.04
C PHE A 315 -1.44 -2.92 0.49
N ALA A 316 -2.38 -2.11 0.98
CA ALA A 316 -3.70 -2.58 1.37
C ALA A 316 -4.77 -1.54 1.01
N ALA A 317 -5.96 -2.00 0.65
CA ALA A 317 -7.10 -1.15 0.31
C ALA A 317 -8.22 -1.25 1.38
N THR A 318 -7.83 -1.54 2.62
CA THR A 318 -8.73 -1.64 3.78
C THR A 318 -9.31 -0.27 4.15
N GLY A 319 -10.50 -0.26 4.75
CA GLY A 319 -11.21 0.94 5.17
C GLY A 319 -11.89 1.76 4.05
N LEU A 320 -11.80 1.33 2.79
CA LEU A 320 -12.40 2.02 1.64
C LEU A 320 -13.78 1.45 1.29
N ASP A 321 -14.63 2.26 0.65
CA ASP A 321 -15.95 1.78 0.22
C ASP A 321 -15.83 0.89 -1.03
N VAL A 322 -15.65 -0.40 -0.78
CA VAL A 322 -15.57 -1.47 -1.78
C VAL A 322 -16.91 -1.69 -2.50
N THR A 323 -18.03 -1.17 -1.97
CA THR A 323 -19.34 -1.37 -2.61
C THR A 323 -19.46 -0.62 -3.95
N SER A 324 -18.55 0.33 -4.18
CA SER A 324 -18.41 1.14 -5.39
C SER A 324 -17.49 0.55 -6.46
N LEU A 325 -16.93 -0.65 -6.28
CA LEU A 325 -16.15 -1.33 -7.32
C LEU A 325 -16.96 -1.36 -8.63
N PRO A 326 -16.34 -1.04 -9.78
CA PRO A 326 -17.10 -0.94 -11.01
C PRO A 326 -17.62 -2.34 -11.33
N ALA A 327 -18.94 -2.51 -11.36
CA ALA A 327 -19.52 -3.68 -12.01
C ALA A 327 -19.05 -3.61 -13.45
N SER A 328 -18.06 -4.45 -13.80
CA SER A 328 -17.32 -4.36 -15.06
C SER A 328 -18.24 -3.93 -16.19
N ALA A 329 -17.95 -2.75 -16.76
CA ALA A 329 -18.57 -2.34 -17.99
C ALA A 329 -18.27 -3.46 -18.98
N VAL A 330 -19.27 -4.28 -19.26
CA VAL A 330 -19.21 -5.33 -20.26
C VAL A 330 -18.82 -4.62 -21.54
N LEU A 331 -17.55 -4.70 -21.90
CA LEU A 331 -17.07 -4.39 -23.23
C LEU A 331 -17.67 -5.48 -24.14
N THR A 332 -18.94 -5.30 -24.49
CA THR A 332 -19.53 -5.88 -25.68
C THR A 332 -18.91 -5.17 -26.87
N SER A 333 -17.63 -5.47 -27.14
CA SER A 333 -17.04 -5.18 -28.45
C SER A 333 -17.58 -6.17 -29.47
N SER A 334 -18.90 -6.16 -29.69
CA SER A 334 -19.51 -6.65 -30.93
C SER A 334 -19.35 -5.57 -31.99
N SER A 335 -18.10 -5.29 -32.36
CA SER A 335 -17.77 -4.55 -33.58
C SER A 335 -17.86 -5.53 -34.74
N SER A 336 -19.07 -5.70 -35.29
CA SER A 336 -19.26 -6.22 -36.64
C SER A 336 -18.67 -5.20 -37.61
N LEU A 337 -17.44 -5.45 -38.06
CA LEU A 337 -16.91 -4.79 -39.25
C LEU A 337 -17.81 -5.16 -40.44
N PRO A 338 -18.29 -4.20 -41.25
CA PRO A 338 -18.90 -4.53 -42.52
C PRO A 338 -17.81 -5.10 -43.42
N GLU A 339 -18.06 -6.31 -43.90
CA GLU A 339 -17.33 -6.99 -44.96
C GLU A 339 -17.42 -6.12 -46.24
N GLN A 340 -16.49 -5.18 -46.41
CA GLN A 340 -16.34 -4.44 -47.66
C GLN A 340 -15.55 -5.29 -48.64
N ALA A 341 -16.27 -5.67 -49.69
CA ALA A 341 -15.85 -6.30 -50.91
C ALA A 341 -14.43 -5.91 -51.36
N VAL A 342 -13.59 -6.93 -51.48
CA VAL A 342 -12.43 -6.93 -52.37
C VAL A 342 -12.96 -6.82 -53.79
N GLN A 343 -12.91 -5.62 -54.38
CA GLN A 343 -13.10 -5.44 -55.80
C GLN A 343 -11.74 -5.16 -56.45
N ALA A 344 -11.28 -6.12 -57.22
CA ALA A 344 -10.08 -6.06 -58.03
C ALA A 344 -10.28 -5.10 -59.22
N VAL A 345 -9.44 -4.07 -59.31
CA VAL A 345 -9.07 -3.31 -60.52
C VAL A 345 -7.66 -2.78 -60.21
N GLY A 346 -6.57 -3.11 -60.89
CA GLY A 346 -6.40 -3.35 -62.31
C GLY A 346 -6.12 -2.04 -63.03
N GLY A 347 -4.97 -1.40 -62.78
CA GLY A 347 -4.59 -0.15 -63.45
C GLY A 347 -3.19 0.33 -63.12
N SER A 348 -2.25 0.01 -64.00
CA SER A 348 -0.96 0.68 -64.18
C SER A 348 -1.16 2.08 -64.75
N ASP A 349 -0.55 3.11 -64.16
CA ASP A 349 -0.01 4.22 -64.95
C ASP A 349 1.04 5.02 -64.17
N GLU A 350 2.13 5.32 -64.88
CA GLU A 350 3.18 6.25 -64.49
C GLU A 350 2.69 7.69 -64.68
N GLY A 351 3.01 8.61 -63.78
CA GLY A 351 2.57 10.00 -63.93
C GLY A 351 3.19 10.97 -62.93
N GLU A 352 4.07 11.81 -63.45
CA GLU A 352 4.79 12.90 -62.83
C GLU A 352 3.96 13.88 -61.98
N GLY A 353 4.60 14.42 -60.95
CA GLY A 353 4.69 15.86 -60.73
C GLY A 353 3.46 16.61 -60.21
N ALA A 354 3.44 16.88 -58.89
CA ALA A 354 2.90 18.14 -58.36
C ALA A 354 3.45 18.40 -56.95
N ALA A 355 4.18 19.50 -56.82
CA ALA A 355 4.62 20.05 -55.55
C ALA A 355 3.38 20.45 -54.71
N GLN A 356 3.09 19.69 -53.67
CA GLN A 356 2.07 20.04 -52.68
C GLN A 356 2.68 20.93 -51.60
N THR A 357 2.09 22.12 -51.51
CA THR A 357 2.40 23.19 -50.57
C THR A 357 2.13 22.73 -49.14
N LEU A 358 3.16 22.77 -48.29
CA LEU A 358 3.07 22.53 -46.84
C LEU A 358 2.26 23.68 -46.19
N GLY A 359 0.94 23.49 -46.12
CA GLY A 359 0.07 24.30 -45.28
C GLY A 359 0.26 23.90 -43.83
N GLY A 360 1.02 24.69 -43.08
CA GLY A 360 1.12 24.59 -41.62
C GLY A 360 -0.24 24.91 -41.00
N SER A 361 -1.02 23.87 -40.69
CA SER A 361 -2.16 24.01 -39.80
C SER A 361 -1.64 23.93 -38.37
N ASP A 362 -1.43 25.08 -37.74
CA ASP A 362 -1.33 25.20 -36.28
C ASP A 362 -2.68 24.79 -35.68
N ALA A 363 -2.88 23.48 -35.54
CA ALA A 363 -3.96 22.94 -34.75
C ALA A 363 -3.62 23.24 -33.28
N PRO A 364 -4.44 24.01 -32.54
CA PRO A 364 -4.21 24.23 -31.13
C PRO A 364 -4.21 22.85 -30.45
N GLY A 365 -3.05 22.51 -29.87
CA GLY A 365 -2.82 21.24 -29.18
C GLY A 365 -3.97 21.00 -28.22
N ARG A 366 -4.76 19.96 -28.54
CA ARG A 366 -5.85 19.46 -27.72
C ARG A 366 -5.22 18.89 -26.46
N ALA A 367 -4.94 19.76 -25.49
CA ALA A 367 -4.67 19.35 -24.12
C ALA A 367 -5.92 18.59 -23.65
N ALA A 368 -5.85 17.27 -23.77
CA ALA A 368 -6.85 16.39 -23.20
C ALA A 368 -7.02 16.81 -21.75
N LYS A 369 -8.26 17.10 -21.34
CA LYS A 369 -8.58 17.46 -19.96
C LYS A 369 -8.18 16.29 -19.07
N VAL A 370 -7.03 16.42 -18.42
CA VAL A 370 -6.49 15.45 -17.44
C VAL A 370 -7.52 15.14 -16.34
N GLY A 371 -8.49 16.03 -16.10
CA GLY A 371 -9.55 15.81 -15.12
C GLY A 371 -10.63 14.79 -15.49
N GLU A 372 -10.85 14.47 -16.78
CA GLU A 372 -11.96 13.56 -17.17
C GLU A 372 -11.65 12.08 -16.92
N GLU A 373 -10.37 11.68 -16.91
CA GLU A 373 -9.99 10.26 -16.66
C GLU A 373 -10.06 9.87 -15.17
N GLU A 374 -9.75 10.81 -14.26
CA GLU A 374 -9.74 10.55 -12.82
C GLU A 374 -11.15 10.31 -12.24
N ASP A 375 -12.17 10.94 -12.82
CA ASP A 375 -13.57 10.81 -12.36
C ASP A 375 -14.12 9.38 -12.48
N HIS A 376 -13.48 8.54 -13.31
CA HIS A 376 -13.88 7.16 -13.52
C HIS A 376 -13.29 6.19 -12.51
N LEU A 377 -12.23 6.57 -11.79
CA LEU A 377 -11.60 5.68 -10.83
C LEU A 377 -12.50 5.45 -9.62
N THR A 378 -12.48 4.22 -9.12
CA THR A 378 -13.02 3.89 -7.81
C THR A 378 -12.10 4.35 -6.70
N GLU A 379 -12.58 4.34 -5.47
CA GLU A 379 -11.80 4.80 -4.32
C GLU A 379 -10.56 3.91 -4.08
N VAL A 380 -10.70 2.60 -4.30
CA VAL A 380 -9.60 1.63 -4.22
C VAL A 380 -8.54 1.90 -5.28
N GLU A 381 -8.96 2.15 -6.52
CA GLU A 381 -8.04 2.48 -7.63
C GLU A 381 -7.34 3.82 -7.39
N LEU A 382 -8.07 4.81 -6.87
CA LEU A 382 -7.50 6.11 -6.55
C LEU A 382 -6.46 6.00 -5.42
N TRP A 383 -6.72 5.20 -4.38
CA TRP A 383 -5.74 4.92 -3.33
C TRP A 383 -4.50 4.20 -3.88
N TYR A 384 -4.70 3.18 -4.72
CA TYR A 384 -3.62 2.49 -5.42
C TYR A 384 -2.75 3.45 -6.24
N GLU A 385 -3.35 4.32 -7.05
CA GLU A 385 -2.59 5.29 -7.85
C GLU A 385 -1.82 6.28 -6.99
N ILE A 386 -2.42 6.79 -5.91
CA ILE A 386 -1.71 7.69 -4.97
C ILE A 386 -0.49 7.01 -4.38
N VAL A 387 -0.63 5.80 -3.81
CA VAL A 387 0.50 5.09 -3.19
C VAL A 387 1.58 4.76 -4.22
N ARG A 388 1.19 4.24 -5.39
CA ARG A 388 2.11 3.90 -6.48
C ARG A 388 2.90 5.10 -6.96
N GLU A 389 2.22 6.22 -7.21
CA GLU A 389 2.87 7.44 -7.69
C GLU A 389 3.80 8.04 -6.63
N VAL A 390 3.42 7.99 -5.35
CA VAL A 390 4.30 8.41 -4.26
C VAL A 390 5.55 7.54 -4.19
N LEU A 391 5.43 6.21 -4.26
CA LEU A 391 6.59 5.30 -4.28
C LEU A 391 7.50 5.58 -5.49
N ALA A 392 6.92 5.83 -6.67
CA ALA A 392 7.67 6.21 -7.87
C ALA A 392 8.41 7.55 -7.69
N ASP A 393 7.76 8.56 -7.08
CA ASP A 393 8.36 9.87 -6.80
C ASP A 393 9.53 9.80 -5.80
N ILE A 394 9.50 8.80 -4.90
CA ILE A 394 10.58 8.51 -3.94
C ILE A 394 11.74 7.78 -4.62
N GLY A 395 11.50 7.18 -5.79
CA GLY A 395 12.52 6.45 -6.56
C GLY A 395 12.55 4.95 -6.27
N ILE A 396 11.46 4.39 -5.75
CA ILE A 396 11.29 2.94 -5.61
C ILE A 396 11.30 2.28 -6.98
N ASP A 397 12.14 1.25 -7.14
CA ASP A 397 12.27 0.53 -8.40
C ASP A 397 11.11 -0.46 -8.63
N ALA A 398 11.08 -1.06 -9.81
CA ALA A 398 10.02 -2.00 -10.20
C ALA A 398 9.98 -3.27 -9.35
N LEU A 399 11.14 -3.74 -8.88
CA LEU A 399 11.25 -4.96 -8.09
C LEU A 399 10.73 -4.71 -6.67
N ALA A 400 11.11 -3.59 -6.07
CA ALA A 400 10.62 -3.12 -4.79
C ALA A 400 9.10 -2.82 -4.84
N MET A 401 8.59 -2.22 -5.92
CA MET A 401 7.14 -2.10 -6.12
C MET A 401 6.45 -3.47 -6.13
N SER A 402 7.00 -4.46 -6.84
CA SER A 402 6.44 -5.82 -6.84
C SER A 402 6.39 -6.43 -5.44
N LYS A 403 7.42 -6.19 -4.61
CA LYS A 403 7.41 -6.64 -3.21
C LYS A 403 6.27 -6.03 -2.42
N ILE A 404 6.14 -4.70 -2.47
CA ILE A 404 5.16 -3.93 -1.70
C ILE A 404 3.71 -4.28 -2.10
N PHE A 405 3.45 -4.41 -3.40
CA PHE A 405 2.10 -4.66 -3.91
C PHE A 405 1.70 -6.15 -3.98
N GLU A 406 2.65 -7.07 -3.85
CA GLU A 406 2.37 -8.50 -4.00
C GLU A 406 3.22 -9.40 -3.11
N THR A 407 4.55 -9.46 -3.35
CA THR A 407 5.38 -10.56 -2.83
C THR A 407 5.35 -10.63 -1.31
N ASN A 408 5.37 -9.49 -0.63
CA ASN A 408 5.34 -9.42 0.82
C ASN A 408 4.01 -9.93 1.38
N ALA A 409 2.89 -9.56 0.76
CA ALA A 409 1.56 -10.06 1.15
C ALA A 409 1.46 -11.57 0.92
N MET A 410 1.92 -12.07 -0.24
CA MET A 410 1.89 -13.50 -0.52
C MET A 410 2.66 -14.31 0.52
N LYS A 411 3.89 -13.87 0.82
CA LYS A 411 4.75 -14.53 1.82
C LYS A 411 4.14 -14.46 3.22
N LEU A 412 3.66 -13.28 3.62
CA LEU A 412 3.09 -13.04 4.93
C LEU A 412 1.83 -13.89 5.17
N TYR A 413 0.90 -13.85 4.21
CA TYR A 413 -0.40 -14.50 4.30
C TYR A 413 -0.40 -15.95 3.77
N GLY A 414 0.76 -16.50 3.41
CA GLY A 414 0.86 -17.88 2.91
C GLY A 414 0.00 -18.14 1.68
N LEU A 415 -0.19 -17.13 0.82
CA LEU A 415 -0.83 -17.31 -0.47
C LEU A 415 0.11 -18.16 -1.34
N PRO A 416 -0.40 -19.22 -2.02
CA PRO A 416 0.43 -20.16 -2.79
C PRO A 416 1.03 -19.53 -4.04
#